data_AF-C6FCB9-F1
#
_entry.id   AF-C6FCB9-F1
#
_cell.length_a   1.000
_cell.length_b   1.000
_cell.length_c   1.000
_cell.angle_alpha   90.00
_cell.angle_beta   90.00
_cell.angle_gamma   90.00
#
_symmetry.space_group_name_H-M   'P 1'
#
loop_
_entity.id
_entity.type
_entity.pdbx_description
1 polymer ?
#
loop_
_entity_poly.entity_id
_entity_poly.type
_entity_poly.pdbx_seq_one_letter_code
_entity_poly.pdbx_strand_id
1 'polypeptide(L)' 'FFQGDGSAPGEGVSACGGMYGRGPYPGYPGQLLVDETTGASFNARGLNGRMFLLPAMWDPLTKSCKTLV' A
#
# COMPACT_ATOMS: atom_id res chain seq x y z
N PHE A 1 13.87 8.64 -2.73
CA PHE A 1 14.39 9.29 -1.51
C PHE A 1 15.25 8.28 -0.77
N PHE A 2 16.23 8.73 0.02
CA PHE A 2 17.08 7.84 0.81
C PHE A 2 16.41 7.54 2.16
N GLN A 3 16.30 6.26 2.55
CA GLN A 3 15.67 5.82 3.81
C GLN A 3 16.66 5.57 4.96
N GLY A 4 17.97 5.65 4.71
CA GLY A 4 18.99 5.26 5.69
C GLY A 4 19.65 3.92 5.34
N ASP A 5 20.33 3.35 6.32
CA ASP A 5 20.97 2.04 6.21
C ASP A 5 19.90 0.94 6.04
N GLY A 6 20.03 0.14 4.98
CA GLY A 6 19.10 -0.96 4.70
C GLY A 6 19.17 -2.13 5.70
N SER A 7 20.20 -2.17 6.54
CA SER A 7 20.34 -3.15 7.64
C SER A 7 19.78 -2.66 8.97
N ALA A 8 19.42 -1.37 9.07
CA ALA A 8 18.80 -0.84 10.28
C ALA A 8 17.39 -1.43 10.46
N PRO A 9 16.97 -1.68 11.70
CA PRO A 9 15.60 -2.15 11.97
C PRO A 9 14.61 -1.09 11.52
N GLY A 10 13.64 -1.51 10.70
CA GLY A 10 12.57 -0.66 10.18
C GLY A 10 11.20 -1.31 10.39
N GLU A 11 10.17 -0.49 10.53
CA GLU A 11 8.79 -0.96 10.55
C GLU A 11 8.35 -1.34 9.12
N GLY A 12 7.77 -2.53 8.95
CA GLY A 12 7.46 -3.08 7.63
C GLY A 12 6.49 -2.24 6.78
N VAL A 13 5.61 -1.46 7.41
CA VAL A 13 4.69 -0.55 6.70
C VAL A 13 5.40 0.75 6.31
N SER A 14 6.20 1.32 7.22
CA SER A 14 6.96 2.55 6.97
C SER A 14 7.95 2.39 5.80
N ALA A 15 8.49 1.18 5.58
CA ALA A 15 9.33 0.87 4.42
C ALA A 15 8.60 1.02 3.07
N CYS A 16 7.27 0.89 3.07
CA CYS A 16 6.41 0.88 1.88
C CYS A 16 5.56 2.16 1.72
N GLY A 17 6.05 3.27 2.25
CA GLY A 17 5.35 4.55 2.26
C GLY A 17 4.81 4.96 0.87
N GLY A 18 3.53 5.33 0.83
CA GLY A 18 2.86 5.81 -0.38
C GLY A 18 2.41 4.71 -1.35
N MET A 19 2.65 3.43 -1.05
CA MET A 19 2.25 2.31 -1.89
C MET A 19 0.91 1.73 -1.41
N TYR A 20 -0.13 1.80 -2.23
CA TYR A 20 -1.47 1.32 -1.88
C TYR A 20 -2.05 0.35 -2.92
N GLY A 21 -1.61 0.43 -4.18
CA GLY A 21 -2.01 -0.49 -5.25
C GLY A 21 -0.85 -0.82 -6.19
N ARG A 22 -1.12 -1.56 -7.26
CA ARG A 22 -0.10 -1.99 -8.24
C ARG A 22 0.55 -0.81 -8.96
N GLY A 23 1.87 -0.90 -9.16
CA GLY A 23 2.66 0.09 -9.91
C GLY A 23 2.75 1.49 -9.29
N PRO A 24 2.94 1.63 -7.97
CA PRO A 24 3.00 2.95 -7.32
C PRO A 24 4.29 3.69 -7.67
N TYR A 25 4.23 5.02 -7.66
CA TYR A 25 5.39 5.92 -7.81
C TYR A 25 5.08 7.28 -7.15
N PRO A 26 6.05 8.19 -6.95
CA PRO A 26 5.78 9.46 -6.27
C PRO A 26 4.64 10.26 -6.92
N GLY A 27 3.60 10.55 -6.14
CA GLY A 27 2.37 11.22 -6.61
C GLY A 27 1.28 10.30 -7.17
N TYR A 28 1.55 8.99 -7.29
CA TYR A 28 0.59 7.98 -7.72
C TYR A 28 0.55 6.79 -6.75
N PRO A 29 -0.56 6.57 -6.03
CA PRO A 29 -0.66 5.54 -4.99
C PRO A 29 -0.65 4.10 -5.53
N GLY A 30 -0.71 3.93 -6.86
CA GLY A 30 -0.91 2.66 -7.53
C GLY A 30 -2.32 2.52 -8.09
N GLN A 31 -2.56 1.44 -8.83
CA GLN A 31 -3.87 1.08 -9.33
C GLN A 31 -4.76 0.62 -8.16
N LEU A 32 -5.85 1.36 -7.92
CA LEU A 32 -6.81 1.09 -6.84
C LEU A 32 -8.16 0.68 -7.41
N LEU A 33 -9.00 0.07 -6.57
CA LEU A 33 -10.41 -0.12 -6.86
C LEU A 33 -11.14 1.21 -6.63
N VAL A 34 -12.24 1.43 -7.36
CA VAL A 34 -13.10 2.60 -7.21
C VAL A 34 -14.48 2.16 -6.77
N ASP A 35 -15.04 2.85 -5.79
CA ASP A 35 -16.43 2.67 -5.40
C ASP A 35 -17.33 3.40 -6.40
N GLU A 36 -18.21 2.66 -7.06
CA GLU A 36 -19.08 3.18 -8.12
C GLU A 36 -20.11 4.21 -7.61
N THR A 37 -20.43 4.20 -6.31
CA THR A 37 -21.45 5.10 -5.74
C THR A 37 -20.86 6.44 -5.34
N THR A 38 -19.67 6.43 -4.71
CA THR A 38 -19.04 7.63 -4.15
C THR A 38 -17.87 8.15 -4.98
N GLY A 39 -17.33 7.35 -5.89
CA GLY A 39 -16.08 7.61 -6.61
C GLY A 39 -14.82 7.45 -5.76
N ALA A 40 -14.93 7.01 -4.50
CA ALA A 40 -13.79 6.86 -3.61
C ALA A 40 -12.90 5.68 -4.02
N SER A 41 -11.58 5.84 -3.92
CA SER A 41 -10.64 4.76 -4.16
C SER A 41 -10.37 3.94 -2.89
N PHE A 42 -10.24 2.62 -3.03
CA PHE A 42 -9.96 1.70 -1.93
C PHE A 42 -9.13 0.49 -2.40
N ASN A 43 -8.58 -0.27 -1.46
CA ASN A 43 -7.88 -1.52 -1.75
C ASN A 43 -8.24 -2.67 -0.81
N ALA A 44 -9.07 -2.42 0.20
CA ALA A 44 -9.51 -3.44 1.14
C ALA A 44 -11.01 -3.32 1.42
N ARG A 45 -11.68 -4.47 1.50
CA ARG A 45 -13.05 -4.58 2.01
C ARG A 45 -13.00 -5.26 3.38
N GLY A 46 -13.35 -4.51 4.41
CA GLY A 46 -13.50 -5.04 5.76
C GLY A 46 -14.90 -5.61 6.02
N LEU A 47 -15.16 -5.91 7.29
CA LEU A 47 -16.47 -6.38 7.75
C LEU A 47 -17.58 -5.38 7.38
N ASN A 48 -18.76 -5.92 7.08
CA ASN A 48 -19.94 -5.15 6.64
C ASN A 48 -19.71 -4.28 5.39
N GLY A 49 -18.77 -4.67 4.52
CA GLY A 49 -18.52 -3.97 3.26
C GLY A 49 -17.79 -2.63 3.41
N ARG A 50 -17.30 -2.29 4.61
CA ARG A 50 -16.57 -1.04 4.84
C ARG A 50 -15.28 -1.04 4.01
N MET A 51 -15.11 0.01 3.22
CA MET A 51 -13.95 0.17 2.34
C MET A 51 -12.84 0.89 3.08
N PHE A 52 -11.61 0.42 2.88
CA PHE A 52 -10.41 1.02 3.48
C PHE A 52 -9.33 1.19 2.42
N LEU A 53 -8.46 2.16 2.69
CA LEU A 53 -7.21 2.36 1.99
C LEU A 53 -6.06 2.02 2.94
N LEU A 54 -5.48 0.84 2.77
CA LEU A 54 -4.42 0.31 3.63
C LEU A 54 -3.06 0.39 2.94
N PRO A 55 -1.99 0.77 3.63
CA PRO A 55 -0.65 0.78 3.04
C PRO A 55 -0.19 -0.64 2.70
N ALA A 56 0.72 -0.75 1.73
CA ALA A 56 1.44 -1.97 1.45
C ALA A 56 2.28 -2.41 2.66
N MET A 57 2.51 -3.72 2.79
CA MET A 57 3.42 -4.28 3.79
C MET A 57 4.66 -4.86 3.12
N TRP A 58 5.80 -4.70 3.78
CA TRP A 58 7.03 -5.39 3.40
C TRP A 58 6.88 -6.91 3.53
N ASP A 59 7.07 -7.63 2.43
CA ASP A 59 7.15 -9.09 2.42
C ASP A 59 8.62 -9.54 2.46
N PRO A 60 9.09 -10.16 3.55
CA PRO A 60 10.48 -10.59 3.68
C PRO A 60 10.84 -11.74 2.73
N LEU A 61 9.87 -12.51 2.23
CA LEU A 61 10.12 -13.62 1.31
C LEU A 61 10.44 -13.11 -0.10
N THR A 62 9.65 -12.16 -0.60
CA THR A 62 9.86 -11.57 -1.94
C THR A 62 10.78 -10.36 -1.92
N LYS A 63 11.14 -9.85 -0.73
CA LYS A 63 11.92 -8.62 -0.52
C LYS A 63 11.31 -7.44 -1.28
N SER A 64 9.99 -7.31 -1.19
CA SER A 64 9.23 -6.27 -1.87
C SER A 64 8.00 -5.87 -1.08
N CYS A 65 7.48 -4.67 -1.35
CA CYS A 65 6.20 -4.23 -0.80
C CYS A 65 5.04 -4.91 -1.51
N LYS A 66 4.10 -5.47 -0.74
CA LYS A 66 2.88 -6.08 -1.24
C LYS A 66 1.64 -5.28 -0.86
N THR A 67 0.82 -5.01 -1.87
CA THR A 67 -0.50 -4.40 -1.77
C THR A 67 -1.58 -5.47 -1.72
N LEU A 68 -2.80 -5.09 -1.35
CA LEU A 68 -3.96 -5.97 -1.37
C LEU A 68 -4.61 -6.11 -2.76
N VAL A 69 -4.30 -5.18 -3.67
CA VAL A 69 -4.78 -5.12 -5.07
C VAL A 69 -3.66 -4.75 -6.03
#